data_AF-A0A0N1LRP3-F1
#
_entry.id   AF-A0A0N1LRP3-F1
#
_cell.length_a   1.000
_cell.length_b   1.000
_cell.length_c   1.000
_cell.angle_alpha   90.00
_cell.angle_beta   90.00
_cell.angle_gamma   90.00
#
_symmetry.space_group_name_H-M   'P 1'
#
loop_
_entity.id
_entity.type
_entity.pdbx_description
1 polymer ?
#
loop_
_entity_poly.entity_id
_entity_poly.type
_entity_poly.pdbx_seq_one_letter_code
_entity_poly.pdbx_strand_id
1 'polypeptide(L)'
;MWPALTLNYLGQGALALKAMAAAYGIAVTGTMVVTTCLAFVIAWRRWHWNPVWATVLIAPLLALDVFFFGANILRVMEGGWVPLLAAALVGGEGGDRTNGSGLGLAIVRGFAEAMGMMVTIATAPSGGASFILAMPVTKAPR
;
A
#
# COMPACT_ATOMS: atom_id res chain seq x y z
N MET A 1 9.99 7.18 34.72
CA MET A 1 9.03 6.30 34.01
C MET A 1 8.51 6.93 32.71
N TRP A 2 7.96 8.15 32.75
CA TRP A 2 7.39 8.85 31.58
C TRP A 2 8.35 9.07 30.38
N PRO A 3 9.64 9.44 30.57
CA PRO A 3 10.56 9.65 29.45
C PRO A 3 10.95 8.35 28.73
N ALA A 4 11.01 7.23 29.46
CA ALA A 4 11.36 5.94 28.88
C ALA A 4 10.21 5.37 28.03
N LEU A 5 8.96 5.53 28.47
CA LEU A 5 7.77 5.13 27.72
C LEU A 5 7.67 5.91 26.40
N THR A 6 7.77 7.24 26.46
CA THR A 6 7.72 8.09 25.26
C THR A 6 8.81 7.73 24.25
N LEU A 7 10.04 7.47 24.71
CA LEU A 7 11.14 7.04 23.83
C LEU A 7 10.88 5.67 23.19
N ASN A 8 10.30 4.72 23.94
CA ASN A 8 9.92 3.41 23.42
C ASN A 8 8.80 3.51 22.36
N TYR A 9 7.75 4.29 22.62
CA TYR A 9 6.68 4.50 21.64
C TYR A 9 7.17 5.22 20.39
N LEU A 10 8.04 6.21 20.54
CA LEU A 10 8.66 6.91 19.41
C LEU A 10 9.54 5.94 18.59
N GLY A 11 10.30 5.08 19.27
CA GLY A 11 11.12 4.05 18.65
C GLY A 11 10.28 3.06 17.84
N GLN A 12 9.20 2.53 18.42
CA GLN A 12 8.28 1.62 17.72
C GLN A 12 7.59 2.31 16.53
N GLY A 13 7.16 3.57 16.67
CA GLY A 13 6.57 4.35 15.58
C GLY A 13 7.54 4.59 14.43
N ALA A 14 8.81 4.91 14.72
CA ALA A 14 9.84 5.11 13.71
C ALA A 14 10.14 3.82 12.91
N LEU A 15 10.13 2.67 13.58
CA LEU A 15 10.29 1.36 12.92
C LEU A 15 9.09 1.03 12.01
N ALA A 16 7.87 1.31 12.47
CA ALA A 16 6.67 1.11 11.66
C ALA A 16 6.67 2.00 10.39
N LEU A 17 7.04 3.28 10.53
CA LEU A 17 7.18 4.17 9.36
C LEU A 17 8.22 3.68 8.36
N LYS A 18 9.37 3.18 8.83
CA LYS A 18 10.41 2.61 7.96
C LYS A 18 9.90 1.40 7.17
N ALA A 19 9.18 0.49 7.81
CA ALA A 19 8.60 -0.67 7.15
C ALA A 19 7.56 -0.28 6.09
N MET A 20 6.70 0.70 6.40
CA MET A 20 5.71 1.23 5.45
C MET A 20 6.35 1.97 4.27
N ALA A 21 7.39 2.76 4.52
CA ALA A 21 8.13 3.46 3.47
C ALA A 21 8.79 2.48 2.50
N ALA A 22 9.34 1.37 3.00
CA ALA A 22 9.91 0.31 2.17
C ALA A 22 8.83 -0.35 1.28
N ALA A 23 7.69 -0.72 1.85
CA ALA A 23 6.58 -1.34 1.11
C ALA A 23 6.01 -0.42 0.02
N TYR A 24 5.82 0.87 0.35
CA TYR A 24 5.35 1.87 -0.63
C TYR A 24 6.35 2.07 -1.76
N GLY A 25 7.65 2.18 -1.44
CA GLY A 25 8.70 2.33 -2.44
C GLY A 25 8.70 1.21 -3.49
N ILE A 26 8.46 -0.03 -3.07
CA ILE A 26 8.41 -1.19 -3.97
C ILE A 26 7.11 -1.22 -4.78
N ALA A 27 5.98 -0.90 -4.16
CA ALA A 27 4.71 -0.83 -4.87
C ALA A 27 4.77 0.22 -5.99
N VAL A 28 5.30 1.41 -5.69
CA VAL A 28 5.42 2.50 -6.68
C VAL A 28 6.45 2.16 -7.75
N THR A 29 7.66 1.74 -7.38
CA THR A 29 8.69 1.41 -8.39
C THR A 29 8.31 0.19 -9.23
N GLY A 30 7.65 -0.80 -8.65
CA GLY A 30 7.13 -1.97 -9.37
C GLY A 30 6.05 -1.59 -10.39
N THR A 31 5.11 -0.73 -10.01
CA THR A 31 4.09 -0.22 -10.94
C THR A 31 4.68 0.64 -12.05
N MET A 32 5.71 1.46 -11.75
CA MET A 32 6.44 2.21 -12.78
C MET A 32 7.07 1.30 -13.82
N VAL A 33 7.83 0.26 -13.40
CA VAL A 33 8.39 -0.76 -14.31
C VAL A 33 7.30 -1.37 -15.21
N VAL A 34 6.17 -1.76 -14.62
CA VAL A 34 5.05 -2.35 -15.37
C VAL A 34 4.49 -1.35 -16.38
N THR A 35 4.27 -0.10 -15.98
CA THR A 35 3.74 0.93 -16.88
C THR A 35 4.71 1.27 -18.01
N THR A 36 6.02 1.27 -17.77
CA THR A 36 7.05 1.52 -18.79
C THR A 36 7.16 0.36 -19.78
N CYS A 37 7.10 -0.89 -19.30
CA CYS A 37 6.96 -2.07 -20.16
C CYS A 37 5.70 -2.00 -21.02
N LEU A 38 4.57 -1.62 -20.43
CA LEU A 38 3.31 -1.49 -21.15
C LEU A 38 3.35 -0.36 -22.19
N ALA A 39 4.00 0.77 -21.86
CA ALA A 39 4.23 1.87 -22.78
C ALA A 39 5.05 1.42 -24.00
N PHE A 40 6.06 0.57 -23.81
CA PHE A 40 6.80 -0.04 -24.93
C PHE A 40 5.89 -0.91 -25.80
N VAL A 41 5.09 -1.79 -25.19
CA VAL A 41 4.15 -2.65 -25.92
C VAL A 41 3.13 -1.84 -26.69
N ILE A 42 2.61 -0.74 -26.12
CA ILE A 42 1.65 0.15 -26.77
C ILE A 42 2.32 0.90 -27.93
N ALA A 43 3.50 1.48 -27.72
CA ALA A 43 4.26 2.18 -28.77
C ALA A 43 4.53 1.26 -29.98
N TRP A 44 4.88 -0.01 -29.71
CA TRP A 44 5.14 -0.99 -30.75
C TRP A 44 3.87 -1.52 -31.42
N ARG A 45 2.89 -2.02 -30.65
CA ARG A 45 1.72 -2.74 -31.20
C ARG A 45 0.55 -1.85 -31.58
N ARG A 46 0.37 -0.70 -30.93
CA ARG A 46 -0.77 0.20 -31.18
C ARG A 46 -0.41 1.40 -32.04
N TRP A 47 0.78 1.96 -31.84
CA TRP A 47 1.21 3.16 -32.57
C TRP A 47 2.13 2.86 -33.76
N HIS A 48 2.49 1.59 -33.97
CA HIS A 48 3.35 1.16 -35.07
C HIS A 48 4.66 1.95 -35.16
N TRP A 49 5.19 2.42 -34.03
CA TRP A 49 6.49 3.08 -34.02
C TRP A 49 7.56 2.09 -34.46
N ASN A 50 8.56 2.60 -35.19
CA ASN A 50 9.73 1.82 -35.53
C ASN A 50 10.38 1.33 -34.22
N PRO A 51 10.59 0.01 -34.03
CA PRO A 51 11.06 -0.57 -32.79
C PRO A 51 12.39 0.03 -32.31
N VAL A 52 13.24 0.51 -33.22
CA VAL A 52 14.49 1.19 -32.86
C VAL A 52 14.23 2.49 -32.10
N TRP A 53 13.34 3.34 -32.61
CA TRP A 53 13.00 4.62 -31.97
C TRP A 53 12.24 4.44 -30.66
N ALA A 54 11.32 3.46 -30.61
CA ALA A 54 10.64 3.11 -29.37
C ALA A 54 11.62 2.60 -28.29
N THR A 55 12.60 1.79 -28.69
CA THR A 55 13.62 1.27 -27.77
C THR A 55 14.54 2.38 -27.27
N VAL A 56 15.02 3.28 -28.15
CA VAL A 56 15.90 4.38 -27.75
C VAL A 56 15.24 5.32 -26.74
N LEU A 57 13.94 5.58 -26.87
CA LEU A 57 13.20 6.42 -25.93
C LEU A 57 12.84 5.71 -24.63
N ILE A 58 12.43 4.44 -24.69
CA ILE A 58 11.88 3.73 -23.53
C ILE A 58 12.95 2.98 -22.74
N ALA A 59 14.01 2.49 -23.38
CA ALA A 59 15.10 1.79 -22.70
C ALA A 59 15.75 2.59 -21.56
N PRO A 60 16.06 3.89 -21.69
CA PRO A 60 16.62 4.65 -20.56
C PRO A 60 15.63 4.84 -19.42
N LEU A 61 14.34 5.02 -19.69
CA LEU A 61 13.30 5.04 -18.67
C LEU A 61 13.20 3.70 -17.95
N LEU A 62 13.16 2.60 -18.71
CA LEU A 62 13.08 1.26 -18.16
C LEU A 62 14.32 0.93 -17.33
N ALA A 63 15.50 1.35 -17.77
CA ALA A 63 16.74 1.17 -17.01
C ALA A 63 16.70 1.90 -15.66
N LEU A 64 16.19 3.14 -15.65
CA LEU A 64 16.00 3.92 -14.43
C LEU A 64 15.00 3.24 -13.48
N ASP A 65 13.87 2.77 -14.02
CA ASP A 65 12.84 2.08 -13.24
C ASP A 65 13.37 0.78 -12.63
N VAL A 66 14.11 -0.04 -13.39
CA VAL A 66 14.74 -1.27 -12.89
C VAL A 66 15.81 -0.95 -11.84
N PHE A 67 16.57 0.13 -12.02
CA PHE A 67 17.55 0.57 -11.03
C PHE A 67 16.87 0.99 -9.71
N PHE A 68 15.82 1.81 -9.77
CA PHE A 68 15.05 2.19 -8.60
C PHE A 68 14.35 0.99 -7.95
N PHE A 69 13.80 0.09 -8.75
CA PHE A 69 13.18 -1.13 -8.25
C PHE A 69 14.21 -2.01 -7.52
N GLY A 70 15.41 -2.19 -8.09
CA GLY A 70 16.52 -2.90 -7.46
C GLY A 70 16.96 -2.26 -6.15
N ALA A 71 17.11 -0.93 -6.11
CA ALA A 71 17.44 -0.18 -4.89
C ALA A 71 16.37 -0.32 -3.80
N ASN A 72 15.09 -0.45 -4.17
CA ASN A 72 14.00 -0.64 -3.23
C ASN A 72 13.84 -2.11 -2.78
N ILE A 73 14.22 -3.08 -3.60
CA ILE A 73 14.20 -4.51 -3.25
C ILE A 73 15.15 -4.83 -2.09
N LEU A 74 16.32 -4.18 -2.05
CA LEU A 74 17.29 -4.38 -0.96
C LEU A 74 16.71 -4.00 0.41
N ARG A 75 15.81 -3.01 0.45
CA ARG A 75 15.12 -2.58 1.67
C ARG A 75 14.09 -3.61 2.20
N VAL A 76 13.64 -4.55 1.36
CA VAL A 76 12.77 -5.66 1.80
C VAL A 76 13.52 -6.55 2.79
N MET A 77 14.77 -6.89 2.44
CA MET A 77 15.60 -7.78 3.23
C MET A 77 15.96 -7.17 4.58
N GLU A 78 16.04 -5.83 4.66
CA GLU A 78 16.32 -5.08 5.87
C GLU A 78 15.09 -4.86 6.78
N GLY A 79 13.90 -5.37 6.41
CA GLY A 79 12.70 -5.30 7.26
C GLY A 79 11.41 -4.86 6.56
N GLY A 80 11.45 -4.56 5.26
CA GLY A 80 10.26 -4.22 4.47
C GLY A 80 9.36 -5.40 4.08
N TRP A 81 9.68 -6.64 4.48
CA TRP A 81 8.95 -7.84 4.08
C TRP A 81 7.61 -8.04 4.80
N VAL A 82 7.45 -7.57 6.04
CA VAL A 82 6.21 -7.78 6.83
C VAL A 82 4.98 -7.15 6.17
N PRO A 83 5.00 -5.86 5.76
CA PRO A 83 3.84 -5.26 5.09
C PRO A 83 3.60 -5.83 3.69
N LEU A 84 4.65 -6.26 2.99
CA LEU A 84 4.53 -6.94 1.70
C LEU A 84 3.85 -8.30 1.82
N LEU A 85 4.23 -9.08 2.83
CA LEU A 85 3.61 -10.37 3.12
C LEU A 85 2.13 -10.18 3.49
N ALA A 86 1.83 -9.20 4.34
CA ALA A 86 0.45 -8.87 4.70
C ALA A 86 -0.38 -8.48 3.46
N ALA A 87 0.18 -7.66 2.56
CA ALA A 87 -0.47 -7.30 1.30
C ALA A 87 -0.69 -8.52 0.38
N ALA A 88 0.28 -9.44 0.31
CA ALA A 88 0.18 -10.64 -0.50
C ALA A 88 -0.85 -11.65 0.03
N LEU A 89 -0.89 -11.86 1.35
CA LEU A 89 -1.84 -12.77 2.00
C LEU A 89 -3.28 -12.29 1.84
N VAL A 90 -3.53 -11.02 2.18
CA VAL A 90 -4.89 -10.44 2.09
C VAL A 90 -5.30 -10.19 0.64
N GLY A 91 -4.35 -9.88 -0.26
CA GLY A 91 -4.62 -9.69 -1.69
C GLY A 91 -4.92 -10.99 -2.44
N GLY A 92 -4.41 -12.13 -1.96
CA GLY A 92 -4.69 -13.47 -2.51
C GLY A 92 -6.05 -14.02 -2.09
N GLU A 93 -6.57 -13.58 -0.96
CA GLU A 93 -7.95 -13.80 -0.55
C GLU A 93 -8.85 -12.94 -1.43
N GLY A 94 -9.44 -13.55 -2.46
CA GLY A 94 -10.35 -12.88 -3.40
C GLY A 94 -11.45 -12.16 -2.64
N GLY A 95 -11.26 -10.85 -2.44
CA GLY A 95 -12.18 -10.02 -1.68
C GLY A 95 -13.57 -10.11 -2.29
N ASP A 96 -14.54 -10.48 -1.45
CA ASP A 96 -15.95 -10.49 -1.81
C ASP A 96 -16.36 -9.04 -2.15
N ARG A 97 -16.37 -8.73 -3.45
CA ARG A 97 -16.61 -7.38 -4.00
C ARG A 97 -18.04 -6.88 -3.80
N THR A 98 -18.91 -7.72 -3.23
CA THR A 98 -20.34 -7.47 -3.10
C THR A 98 -20.70 -6.53 -1.94
N ASN A 99 -19.85 -6.41 -0.91
CA ASN A 99 -20.09 -5.60 0.30
C ASN A 99 -19.19 -4.36 0.44
N GLY A 100 -18.45 -3.98 -0.60
CA GLY A 100 -17.57 -2.79 -0.56
C GLY A 100 -16.35 -2.91 0.36
N SER A 101 -16.05 -4.12 0.85
CA SER A 101 -14.93 -4.44 1.75
C SER A 101 -13.57 -4.52 1.06
N GLY A 102 -13.30 -3.60 0.12
CA GLY A 102 -12.00 -3.52 -0.54
C GLY A 102 -10.85 -3.46 0.47
N LEU A 103 -9.65 -3.82 0.03
CA LEU A 103 -8.43 -3.90 0.86
C LEU A 103 -8.25 -2.74 1.84
N GLY A 104 -8.58 -1.51 1.42
CA GLY A 104 -8.49 -0.32 2.27
C GLY A 104 -9.40 -0.38 3.51
N LEU A 105 -10.63 -0.86 3.36
CA LEU A 105 -11.58 -0.96 4.47
C LEU A 105 -11.21 -2.09 5.43
N ALA A 106 -10.71 -3.22 4.92
CA ALA A 106 -10.22 -4.31 5.76
C ALA A 106 -9.04 -3.87 6.64
N ILE A 107 -8.10 -3.09 6.09
CA ILE A 107 -6.99 -2.52 6.84
C ILE A 107 -7.49 -1.52 7.90
N VAL A 108 -8.33 -0.56 7.50
CA VAL A 108 -8.88 0.45 8.42
C VAL A 108 -9.65 -0.23 9.55
N ARG A 109 -10.45 -1.24 9.24
CA ARG A 109 -11.22 -2.01 10.22
C ARG A 109 -10.31 -2.78 11.17
N GLY A 110 -9.28 -3.47 10.67
CA GLY A 110 -8.33 -4.19 11.52
C GLY A 110 -7.60 -3.27 12.50
N PHE A 111 -7.18 -2.08 12.05
CA PHE A 111 -6.57 -1.08 12.93
C PHE A 111 -7.58 -0.48 13.93
N ALA A 112 -8.79 -0.19 13.49
CA ALA A 112 -9.85 0.35 14.34
C ALA A 112 -10.23 -0.63 15.45
N GLU A 113 -10.42 -1.91 15.11
CA GLU A 113 -10.73 -2.97 16.06
C GLU A 113 -9.59 -3.17 17.06
N ALA A 114 -8.33 -3.11 16.62
CA ALA A 114 -7.17 -3.15 17.52
C ALA A 114 -7.11 -1.96 18.50
N MET A 115 -7.68 -0.81 18.12
CA MET A 115 -7.84 0.36 18.99
C MET A 115 -9.12 0.32 19.86
N GLY A 116 -9.87 -0.79 19.83
CA GLY A 116 -11.15 -0.92 20.54
C GLY A 116 -12.28 -0.10 19.92
N MET A 117 -12.13 0.35 18.68
CA MET A 117 -13.17 1.04 17.91
C MET A 117 -13.95 0.02 17.06
N MET A 118 -15.27 0.18 16.97
CA MET A 118 -16.12 -0.67 16.13
C MET A 118 -16.45 0.06 14.83
N VAL A 119 -16.26 -0.61 13.69
CA VAL A 119 -16.55 -0.07 12.35
C VAL A 119 -17.70 -0.85 11.71
N THR A 120 -18.82 -0.18 11.46
CA THR A 120 -20.00 -0.80 10.84
C THR A 120 -20.25 -0.18 9.47
N ILE A 121 -20.53 -1.02 8.47
CA ILE A 121 -20.82 -0.58 7.10
C ILE A 121 -22.25 -0.99 6.77
N ALA A 122 -23.02 -0.05 6.25
CA ALA A 122 -24.38 -0.30 5.78
C ALA A 122 -24.61 0.44 4.45
N THR A 123 -25.51 -0.07 3.62
CA THR A 123 -25.94 0.64 2.41
C THR A 123 -26.88 1.78 2.81
N ALA A 124 -26.56 3.00 2.39
CA ALA A 124 -27.40 4.16 2.62
C ALA A 124 -28.67 4.09 1.73
N PRO A 125 -29.83 4.57 2.21
CA PRO A 125 -31.08 4.56 1.43
C PRO A 125 -30.99 5.28 0.07
N SER A 126 -30.03 6.20 -0.08
CA SER A 126 -29.74 6.94 -1.31
C SER A 126 -28.86 6.19 -2.31
N GLY A 127 -28.48 4.93 -2.04
CA GLY A 127 -27.64 4.11 -2.91
C GLY A 127 -26.13 4.26 -2.68
N GLY A 128 -25.70 4.95 -1.62
CA GLY A 128 -24.30 5.07 -1.21
C GLY A 128 -23.88 4.09 -0.10
N ALA A 129 -22.63 4.19 0.38
CA ALA A 129 -22.17 3.48 1.56
C ALA A 129 -22.20 4.39 2.80
N SER A 130 -22.74 3.89 3.91
CA SER A 130 -22.73 4.52 5.23
C SER A 130 -21.71 3.81 6.11
N PHE A 131 -20.82 4.57 6.72
CA PHE A 131 -19.79 4.07 7.63
C PHE A 131 -20.02 4.66 9.02
N ILE A 132 -20.18 3.80 10.01
CA ILE A 132 -20.35 4.20 11.41
C ILE A 132 -19.10 3.76 12.18
N LEU A 133 -18.37 4.72 12.73
CA LEU A 133 -17.26 4.48 13.65
C LEU A 133 -17.73 4.73 15.09
N ALA A 134 -17.72 3.69 15.92
CA ALA A 134 -17.97 3.83 17.36
C ALA A 134 -16.63 3.84 18.10
N MET A 135 -16.31 4.97 18.72
CA MET A 135 -15.10 5.16 19.53
C MET A 135 -15.34 4.74 21.00
N PRO A 136 -14.35 4.11 21.67
CA PRO A 136 -14.45 3.79 23.08
C PRO A 136 -14.29 5.07 23.92
N VAL A 137 -15.37 5.55 24.52
CA VAL A 137 -15.33 6.73 25.37
C VAL A 137 -14.75 6.34 26.73
N THR A 138 -13.48 6.68 26.98
CA THR A 138 -12.86 6.48 28.29
C THR A 138 -13.45 7.50 29.27
N LYS A 139 -14.12 7.02 30.33
CA LYS A 139 -14.68 7.87 31.38
C LYS A 139 -13.53 8.62 32.08
N ALA A 140 -13.58 9.95 32.09
CA ALA A 140 -12.59 10.77 32.79
C ALA A 140 -12.55 10.41 34.29
N PRO A 141 -11.36 10.29 34.91
CA PRO A 141 -11.24 10.06 36.34
C PRO A 141 -11.84 11.26 37.09
N ARG A 142 -12.74 10.98 38.04
CA ARG A 142 -13.30 11.97 38.95
C ARG A 142 -12.29 12.35 40.02
#